data_AF-A0A1W2AD50-F1
#
_entry.id   AF-A0A1W2AD50-F1
#
_cell.length_a   1.000
_cell.length_b   1.000
_cell.length_c   1.000
_cell.angle_alpha   90.00
_cell.angle_beta   90.00
_cell.angle_gamma   90.00
#
_symmetry.space_group_name_H-M   'P 1'
#
loop_
_entity.id
_entity.type
_entity.pdbx_description
1 polymer ?
#
loop_
_entity_poly.entity_id
_entity_poly.type
_entity_poly.pdbx_seq_one_letter_code
_entity_poly.pdbx_strand_id
1 'polypeptide(L)' 'MNDFVHVSLADGPHILVVNGRTVSFEISPMGQPFVLRKDGEISARQPGERSRFWPAFEGWQAARRTS' A
#
# COMPACT_ATOMS: atom_id res chain seq x y z
N MET A 1 -17.93 -3.19 -3.05
CA MET A 1 -17.46 -2.04 -2.25
C MET A 1 -16.13 -2.49 -1.65
N ASN A 2 -15.01 -2.01 -2.18
CA ASN A 2 -13.68 -2.35 -1.65
C ASN A 2 -13.28 -1.21 -0.72
N ASP A 3 -13.63 -1.31 0.55
CA ASP A 3 -13.25 -0.35 1.57
C ASP A 3 -11.75 -0.46 1.85
N PHE A 4 -11.00 0.60 1.55
CA PHE A 4 -9.61 0.77 1.97
C PHE A 4 -9.46 2.08 2.73
N VAL A 5 -8.75 2.03 3.85
CA VAL A 5 -8.43 3.20 4.68
C VAL A 5 -6.95 3.46 4.56
N HIS A 6 -6.57 4.71 4.26
CA HIS A 6 -5.20 5.16 4.20
C HIS A 6 -4.82 5.86 5.50
N VAL A 7 -3.70 5.44 6.09
CA VAL A 7 -3.05 6.12 7.22
C VAL A 7 -1.60 6.36 6.82
N SER A 8 -1.14 7.60 6.82
CA SER A 8 0.28 7.94 6.58
C SER A 8 0.80 8.71 7.78
N LEU A 9 1.91 8.25 8.35
CA LEU A 9 2.70 9.03 9.29
C LEU A 9 3.69 9.85 8.46
N ALA A 10 3.90 11.13 8.80
CA ALA A 10 4.59 12.10 7.94
C ALA A 10 6.01 11.68 7.48
N ASP A 11 6.67 10.79 8.23
CA ASP A 11 8.00 10.24 7.93
C ASP A 11 8.03 8.69 7.98
N GLY A 12 6.90 8.03 7.73
CA GLY A 12 6.77 6.58 7.86
C GLY A 12 6.15 5.90 6.64
N PRO A 13 6.19 4.55 6.60
CA PRO A 13 5.61 3.79 5.50
C PRO A 13 4.11 4.07 5.36
N HIS A 14 3.64 4.07 4.12
CA HIS A 14 2.22 4.21 3.83
C HIS A 14 1.48 2.95 4.27
N ILE A 15 0.25 3.13 4.75
CA ILE A 15 -0.57 2.03 5.24
C ILE A 15 -1.88 1.96 4.46
N LEU A 16 -2.19 0.78 3.94
CA LEU A 16 -3.50 0.44 3.39
C LEU A 16 -4.18 -0.62 4.25
N VAL A 17 -5.48 -0.44 4.50
CA VAL A 17 -6.32 -1.52 4.99
C VAL A 17 -6.91 -2.26 3.79
N VAL A 18 -6.53 -3.52 3.62
CA VAL A 18 -7.00 -4.40 2.53
C VAL A 18 -7.72 -5.59 3.14
N ASN A 19 -9.03 -5.68 2.93
CA ASN A 19 -9.87 -6.77 3.49
C ASN A 19 -9.72 -6.91 5.03
N GLY A 20 -9.74 -5.78 5.74
CA GLY A 20 -9.56 -5.73 7.19
C GLY A 20 -8.13 -6.01 7.68
N ARG A 21 -7.16 -6.19 6.78
CA ARG A 21 -5.74 -6.36 7.12
C ARG A 21 -4.94 -5.12 6.79
N THR A 22 -4.14 -4.67 7.73
CA THR A 22 -3.19 -3.59 7.55
C THR A 22 -1.99 -4.05 6.73
N VAL A 23 -1.69 -3.35 5.64
CA VAL A 23 -0.56 -3.59 4.75
C VAL A 23 0.26 -2.31 4.70
N SER A 24 1.50 -2.39 5.19
CA SER A 24 2.47 -1.30 5.08
C SER A 24 3.22 -1.42 3.76
N PHE A 25 3.47 -0.30 3.09
CA PHE A 25 4.22 -0.25 1.85
C PHE A 25 4.97 1.08 1.70
N GLU A 26 6.02 1.06 0.90
CA GLU A 26 6.75 2.25 0.47
C GLU A 26 6.66 2.42 -1.04
N ILE A 27 6.92 3.63 -1.51
CA ILE A 27 6.95 3.95 -2.94
C ILE A 27 8.40 4.06 -3.40
N SER A 28 8.76 3.27 -4.40
CA SER A 28 10.03 3.40 -5.09
C SER A 28 10.10 4.75 -5.84
N PRO A 29 11.30 5.24 -6.19
CA PRO A 29 11.45 6.42 -7.03
C PRO A 29 10.73 6.33 -8.40
N MET A 30 10.44 5.11 -8.87
CA MET A 30 9.69 4.85 -10.10
C MET A 30 8.16 4.81 -9.89
N GLY A 31 7.67 5.09 -8.68
CA GLY A 31 6.25 5.09 -8.36
C GLY A 31 5.67 3.69 -8.08
N GLN A 32 6.51 2.65 -7.99
CA GLN A 32 6.05 1.28 -7.74
C GLN A 32 6.03 0.97 -6.23
N PRO A 33 5.02 0.23 -5.74
CA PRO A 33 4.94 -0.08 -4.33
C PRO A 33 5.85 -1.24 -3.95
N PHE A 34 6.50 -1.15 -2.80
CA PHE A 34 7.14 -2.26 -2.11
C PHE A 34 6.41 -2.53 -0.81
N VAL A 35 5.75 -3.69 -0.71
CA VAL A 35 5.11 -4.10 0.53
C VAL A 35 6.16 -4.46 1.56
N LEU A 36 5.99 -3.94 2.76
CA LEU A 36 6.87 -4.13 3.89
C LEU A 36 6.37 -5.26 4.80
N ARG A 37 7.32 -5.85 5.52
CA ARG A 37 7.08 -6.71 6.67
C ARG A 37 6.74 -5.87 7.90
N LYS A 38 6.38 -6.55 9.00
CA LYS A 38 6.08 -5.92 10.28
C LYS A 38 7.25 -5.17 10.92
N ASP A 39 8.48 -5.56 10.57
CA ASP A 39 9.72 -4.92 11.03
C ASP A 39 10.12 -3.71 10.16
N GLY A 40 9.34 -3.38 9.12
CA GLY A 40 9.62 -2.28 8.21
C GLY A 40 10.54 -2.63 7.04
N GLU A 41 11.10 -3.84 6.98
CA GLU A 41 11.90 -4.25 5.82
C GLU A 41 11.02 -4.64 4.62
N ILE A 42 11.55 -4.48 3.41
CA ILE A 42 10.86 -4.93 2.19
C ILE A 42 10.61 -6.43 2.25
N SER A 43 9.36 -6.83 2.03
CA SER A 43 9.01 -8.25 1.98
C SER A 43 9.68 -8.93 0.78
N ALA A 44 10.40 -10.02 1.02
CA ALA A 44 10.95 -10.87 -0.05
C ALA A 44 9.84 -11.48 -0.93
N ARG A 45 8.61 -11.57 -0.43
CA ARG A 45 7.43 -12.00 -1.20
C ARG A 45 6.49 -10.82 -1.39
N GLN A 46 6.49 -10.25 -2.59
CA GLN A 46 5.56 -9.21 -2.98
C GLN A 46 4.18 -9.81 -3.31
N PRO A 47 3.09 -9.04 -3.22
CA PRO A 47 1.77 -9.50 -3.61
C PRO A 47 1.75 -9.94 -5.08
N GLY A 48 1.20 -11.12 -5.36
CA GLY A 48 0.97 -11.54 -6.75
C GLY A 48 -0.08 -10.67 -7.44
N GLU A 49 -0.14 -10.69 -8.77
CA GLU A 49 -1.02 -9.85 -9.60
C GLU A 49 -2.51 -9.94 -9.22
N ARG A 50 -2.96 -11.10 -8.74
CA ARG A 50 -4.36 -11.32 -8.30
C ARG A 50 -4.64 -10.82 -6.88
N SER A 51 -3.67 -10.24 -6.20
CA SER A 51 -3.83 -9.73 -4.84
C SER A 51 -4.82 -8.56 -4.81
N ARG A 52 -5.65 -8.51 -3.77
CA ARG A 52 -6.52 -7.35 -3.47
C ARG A 52 -5.73 -6.09 -3.11
N PHE A 53 -4.42 -6.21 -2.91
CA PHE A 53 -3.53 -5.07 -2.73
C PHE A 53 -3.55 -4.14 -3.95
N TRP A 54 -3.49 -4.66 -5.18
CA TRP A 54 -3.36 -3.82 -6.38
C TRP A 54 -4.55 -2.87 -6.59
N PRO A 55 -5.82 -3.32 -6.51
CA PRO A 55 -6.95 -2.41 -6.59
C PRO A 55 -6.99 -1.37 -5.47
N ALA A 56 -6.55 -1.72 -4.25
CA ALA A 56 -6.49 -0.78 -3.14
C ALA A 56 -5.38 0.27 -3.36
N PHE A 57 -4.24 -0.16 -3.89
CA PHE A 57 -3.13 0.70 -4.24
C PHE A 57 -3.47 1.65 -5.40
N GLU A 58 -4.15 1.18 -6.43
CA GLU A 58 -4.67 2.02 -7.52
C GLU A 58 -5.66 3.08 -7.00
N GLY A 59 -6.58 2.68 -6.13
CA GLY A 59 -7.52 3.62 -5.50
C GLY A 59 -6.81 4.68 -4.66
N TRP A 60 -5.78 4.29 -3.92
CA TRP A 60 -4.93 5.21 -3.18
C TRP A 60 -4.15 6.18 -4.10
N GLN A 61 -3.57 5.68 -5.19
CA GLN A 61 -2.89 6.54 -6.17
C GLN A 61 -3.85 7.56 -6.80
N ALA A 62 -5.06 7.11 -7.16
CA ALA A 62 -6.08 7.97 -7.73
C ALA A 62 -6.48 9.08 -6.75
N ALA A 63 -6.71 8.75 -5.48
CA ALA A 63 -7.07 9.72 -4.44
C ALA A 63 -5.97 10.78 -4.23
N ARG A 64 -4.70 10.38 -4.28
CA ARG A 64 -3.56 11.30 -4.17
C ARG A 64 -3.42 12.25 -5.34
N ARG A 65 -3.82 11.83 -6.55
CA ARG A 65 -3.71 12.66 -7.76
C ARG A 65 -4.79 13.72 -7.86
N THR A 66 -5.85 13.60 -7.07
CA THR A 66 -6.96 14.55 -6.96
C THR A 66 -6.85 15.52 -5.79
N SER A 67 -5.77 15.43 -4.99
CA SER A 67 -5.46 16.37 -3.89
C SER A 67 -4.32 17.32 -4.26
#